data_AF-A0AAJ3CDW2-F1
#
_entry.id   AF-A0AAJ3CDW2-F1
#
_cell.length_a   1.000
_cell.length_b   1.000
_cell.length_c   1.000
_cell.angle_alpha   90.00
_cell.angle_beta   90.00
_cell.angle_gamma   90.00
#
_symmetry.space_group_name_H-M   'P 1'
#
loop_
_entity.id
_entity.type
_entity.pdbx_description
1 polymer ?
#
loop_
_entity_poly.entity_id
_entity_poly.type
_entity_poly.pdbx_seq_one_letter_code
_entity_poly.pdbx_strand_id
1 'polypeptide(L)'
;MPSDVRLQFIDWAKQHGHNPATGAAAFVALQSDLDLDMATRSMPLEPGADAREALREHLAALARQVDVAVQFPPVYAYTSATGAEYRYSLMLVIAEDCVEWTGRVWQGLDYQGMLTGRGQGPRANYTQLARMALERELDQERPRYVQS
;
A
#
# COMPACT_ATOMS: atom_id res chain seq x y z
N MET A 1 -4.22 -13.75 -24.29
CA MET A 1 -2.93 -13.54 -23.61
C MET A 1 -3.10 -14.05 -22.19
N PRO A 2 -2.24 -14.95 -21.67
CA PRO A 2 -2.24 -15.24 -20.25
C PRO A 2 -2.05 -13.90 -19.53
N SER A 3 -2.97 -13.53 -18.67
CA SER A 3 -2.87 -12.30 -17.91
C SER A 3 -1.67 -12.45 -16.98
N ASP A 4 -0.69 -11.56 -17.08
CA ASP A 4 0.51 -11.63 -16.24
C ASP A 4 0.09 -11.34 -14.79
N VAL A 5 0.02 -12.37 -13.95
CA VAL A 5 -0.42 -12.28 -12.55
C VAL A 5 0.44 -11.29 -11.76
N ARG A 6 1.71 -11.13 -12.15
CA ARG A 6 2.60 -10.16 -11.53
C ARG A 6 2.14 -8.73 -11.80
N LEU A 7 1.78 -8.41 -13.05
CA LEU A 7 1.30 -7.07 -13.41
C LEU A 7 -0.06 -6.78 -12.75
N GLN A 8 -0.98 -7.74 -12.79
CA GLN A 8 -2.26 -7.63 -12.09
C GLN A 8 -2.08 -7.36 -10.60
N PHE A 9 -1.16 -8.09 -9.96
CA PHE A 9 -0.85 -7.88 -8.55
C PHE A 9 -0.24 -6.49 -8.28
N ILE A 10 0.69 -6.03 -9.11
CA ILE A 10 1.32 -4.71 -8.95
C ILE A 10 0.26 -3.61 -9.05
N ASP A 11 -0.64 -3.69 -10.03
CA ASP A 11 -1.70 -2.72 -10.23
C ASP A 11 -2.71 -2.75 -9.09
N TRP A 12 -3.13 -3.94 -8.67
CA TRP A 12 -4.00 -4.15 -7.52
C TRP A 12 -3.37 -3.56 -6.25
N ALA A 13 -2.11 -3.84 -5.97
CA ALA A 13 -1.42 -3.35 -4.78
C ALA A 13 -1.40 -1.81 -4.76
N LYS A 14 -1.12 -1.16 -5.90
CA LYS A 14 -1.15 0.30 -6.02
C LYS A 14 -2.55 0.89 -5.78
N GLN A 15 -3.59 0.23 -6.28
CA GLN A 15 -4.98 0.67 -6.13
C GLN A 15 -5.46 0.60 -4.68
N HIS A 16 -4.99 -0.38 -3.92
CA HIS A 16 -5.44 -0.66 -2.54
C HIS A 16 -4.45 -0.20 -1.45
N GLY A 17 -3.48 0.64 -1.80
CA GLY A 17 -2.55 1.21 -0.83
C GLY A 17 -1.63 0.16 -0.20
N HIS A 18 -1.22 -0.85 -0.97
CA HIS A 18 -0.26 -1.86 -0.58
C HIS A 18 1.05 -1.70 -1.33
N ASN A 19 2.13 -2.20 -0.73
CA ASN A 19 3.34 -2.58 -1.48
C ASN A 19 3.37 -4.11 -1.61
N PRO A 20 4.28 -4.69 -2.41
CA PRO A 20 4.28 -6.13 -2.63
C PRO A 20 4.38 -6.96 -1.34
N ALA A 21 5.17 -6.51 -0.36
CA ALA A 21 5.34 -7.21 0.90
C ALA A 21 4.06 -7.24 1.74
N THR A 22 3.27 -6.15 1.73
CA THR A 22 2.03 -6.05 2.52
C THR A 22 0.79 -6.52 1.76
N GLY A 23 0.83 -6.55 0.43
CA GLY A 23 -0.32 -6.86 -0.43
C GLY A 23 -0.45 -8.33 -0.83
N ALA A 24 0.66 -9.08 -0.87
CA ALA A 24 0.67 -10.42 -1.46
C ALA A 24 -0.34 -11.38 -0.82
N ALA A 25 -0.42 -11.41 0.51
CA ALA A 25 -1.36 -12.28 1.23
C ALA A 25 -2.82 -11.94 0.90
N ALA A 26 -3.17 -10.65 0.92
CA ALA A 26 -4.53 -10.20 0.65
C ALA A 26 -4.93 -10.45 -0.81
N PHE A 27 -4.03 -10.19 -1.77
CA PHE A 27 -4.29 -10.47 -3.18
C PHE A 27 -4.51 -11.96 -3.45
N VAL A 28 -3.66 -12.81 -2.88
CA VAL A 28 -3.75 -14.26 -3.04
C VAL A 28 -5.03 -14.81 -2.39
N ALA A 29 -5.46 -14.26 -1.26
CA ALA A 29 -6.72 -14.64 -0.61
C ALA A 29 -7.96 -14.40 -1.50
N LEU A 30 -7.89 -13.43 -2.42
CA LEU A 30 -8.96 -13.13 -3.38
C LEU A 30 -8.97 -14.04 -4.61
N GLN A 31 -7.92 -14.84 -4.84
CA GLN A 31 -7.84 -15.71 -6.02
C GLN A 31 -8.68 -16.97 -5.84
N SER A 32 -9.41 -17.35 -6.90
CA SER A 32 -10.05 -18.66 -7.00
C SER A 32 -9.01 -19.75 -7.21
N ASP A 33 -9.40 -21.02 -7.03
CA ASP A 33 -8.49 -22.15 -7.27
C ASP A 33 -8.07 -22.25 -8.75
N LEU A 34 -8.94 -21.83 -9.68
CA LEU A 34 -8.62 -21.75 -11.11
C LEU A 34 -7.56 -20.69 -11.39
N ASP A 35 -7.71 -19.49 -10.81
CA ASP A 35 -6.75 -18.41 -10.97
C ASP A 35 -5.39 -18.79 -10.37
N LEU A 36 -5.40 -19.49 -9.23
CA LEU A 36 -4.20 -20.05 -8.60
C LEU A 36 -3.49 -21.07 -9.48
N ASP A 37 -4.20 -22.04 -10.06
CA ASP A 37 -3.59 -23.00 -11.01
C ASP A 37 -2.94 -22.26 -12.18
N MET A 38 -3.65 -21.30 -12.77
CA MET A 38 -3.12 -20.51 -13.88
C MET A 38 -1.90 -19.68 -13.50
N ALA A 39 -1.93 -19.01 -12.33
CA ALA A 39 -0.85 -18.18 -11.83
C ALA A 39 0.42 -18.98 -11.48
N THR A 40 0.25 -20.20 -10.99
CA THR A 40 1.35 -21.05 -10.50
C THR A 40 1.85 -22.06 -11.53
N ARG A 41 1.16 -22.24 -12.67
CA ARG A 41 1.54 -23.20 -13.73
C ARG A 41 2.98 -23.09 -14.22
N SER A 42 3.56 -21.89 -14.22
CA SER A 42 4.94 -21.65 -14.66
C SER A 42 5.95 -21.61 -13.51
N MET A 43 5.50 -21.73 -12.26
CA MET A 43 6.35 -21.74 -11.09
C MET A 43 6.95 -23.14 -10.88
N PRO A 44 8.25 -23.26 -10.60
CA PRO A 44 8.86 -24.53 -10.21
C PRO A 44 8.44 -24.85 -8.78
N LEU A 45 7.33 -25.58 -8.62
CA LEU A 45 6.84 -26.04 -7.32
C LEU A 45 7.28 -27.48 -7.07
N GLU A 46 7.76 -27.75 -5.86
CA GLU A 46 8.04 -29.12 -5.42
C GLU A 46 6.74 -29.93 -5.29
N PRO A 47 6.77 -31.26 -5.51
CA PRO A 47 5.60 -32.11 -5.30
C PRO A 47 5.02 -31.96 -3.88
N GLY A 48 3.74 -31.59 -3.78
CA GLY A 48 3.05 -31.39 -2.50
C GLY A 48 3.25 -30.01 -1.88
N ALA A 49 3.94 -29.08 -2.55
CA ALA A 49 4.02 -27.68 -2.12
C ALA A 49 2.63 -27.01 -2.17
N ASP A 50 2.37 -26.13 -1.20
CA ASP A 50 1.18 -25.29 -1.20
C ASP A 50 1.33 -24.17 -2.23
N ALA A 51 0.60 -24.29 -3.34
CA ALA A 51 0.61 -23.33 -4.44
C ALA A 51 0.22 -21.91 -3.99
N ARG A 52 -0.70 -21.80 -3.02
CA ARG A 52 -1.18 -20.51 -2.49
C ARG A 52 -0.06 -19.83 -1.71
N GLU A 53 0.62 -20.58 -0.86
CA GLU A 53 1.76 -20.08 -0.10
C GLU A 53 2.94 -19.71 -1.01
N ALA A 54 3.26 -20.56 -1.99
CA ALA A 54 4.32 -20.28 -2.95
C ALA A 54 4.06 -19.00 -3.75
N LEU A 55 2.82 -18.79 -4.22
CA LEU A 55 2.44 -17.56 -4.91
C LEU A 55 2.56 -16.34 -3.98
N ARG A 56 2.13 -16.46 -2.72
CA ARG A 56 2.25 -15.40 -1.71
C ARG A 56 3.71 -14.97 -1.51
N GLU A 57 4.61 -15.93 -1.34
CA GLU A 57 6.03 -15.66 -1.17
C GLU A 57 6.66 -15.04 -2.42
N HIS A 58 6.30 -15.57 -3.60
CA HIS A 58 6.78 -15.07 -4.89
C HIS A 58 6.41 -13.60 -5.11
N LEU A 59 5.14 -13.24 -4.85
CA LEU A 59 4.65 -11.88 -5.00
C LEU A 59 5.24 -10.94 -3.92
N ALA A 60 5.37 -11.40 -2.68
CA ALA A 60 6.00 -10.62 -1.60
C ALA A 60 7.48 -10.31 -1.90
N ALA A 61 8.20 -11.25 -2.53
CA ALA A 61 9.59 -11.09 -2.90
C ALA A 61 9.84 -9.95 -3.89
N LEU A 62 8.81 -9.51 -4.63
CA LEU A 62 8.91 -8.35 -5.53
C LEU A 62 9.29 -7.06 -4.80
N ALA A 63 9.00 -6.94 -3.49
CA ALA A 63 9.41 -5.79 -2.69
C ALA A 63 10.94 -5.64 -2.59
N ARG A 64 11.70 -6.72 -2.84
CA ARG A 64 13.18 -6.69 -2.87
C ARG A 64 13.74 -6.35 -4.25
N GLN A 65 12.91 -6.32 -5.29
CA GLN A 65 13.33 -5.93 -6.63
C GLN A 65 13.28 -4.41 -6.73
N VAL A 66 14.43 -3.78 -6.89
CA VAL A 66 14.58 -2.31 -6.87
C VAL A 66 13.60 -1.65 -7.84
N ASP A 67 13.53 -2.13 -9.08
CA ASP A 67 12.67 -1.58 -10.13
C ASP A 67 11.16 -1.69 -9.84
N VAL A 68 10.77 -2.64 -8.99
CA VAL A 68 9.38 -2.74 -8.52
C VAL A 68 9.18 -1.85 -7.30
N ALA A 69 10.07 -1.91 -6.32
CA ALA A 69 9.97 -1.18 -5.06
C ALA A 69 9.84 0.33 -5.28
N VAL A 70 10.60 0.91 -6.23
CA VAL A 70 10.54 2.35 -6.55
C VAL A 70 9.19 2.82 -7.10
N GLN A 71 8.33 1.91 -7.56
CA GLN A 71 7.00 2.25 -8.08
C GLN A 71 5.94 2.42 -6.97
N PHE A 72 6.29 2.07 -5.73
CA PHE A 72 5.37 2.15 -4.60
C PHE A 72 5.80 3.29 -3.68
N PRO A 73 4.91 4.26 -3.39
CA PRO A 73 5.20 5.23 -2.35
C PRO A 73 5.32 4.53 -0.98
N PRO A 74 6.01 5.14 0.00
CA PRO A 74 5.96 4.67 1.37
C PRO A 74 4.50 4.58 1.84
N VAL A 75 4.12 3.40 2.36
CA VAL A 75 2.81 3.12 2.94
C VAL A 75 2.99 2.90 4.44
N TYR A 76 2.14 3.55 5.23
CA TYR A 76 2.09 3.43 6.68
C TYR A 76 0.78 2.77 7.10
N ALA A 77 0.86 1.88 8.08
CA ALA A 77 -0.31 1.38 8.79
C ALA A 77 -0.54 2.23 10.04
N TYR A 78 -1.80 2.51 10.35
CA TYR A 78 -2.20 3.28 11.52
C TYR A 78 -3.51 2.75 12.10
N THR A 79 -3.57 2.60 13.41
CA THR A 79 -4.82 2.28 14.12
C THR A 79 -5.24 3.52 14.88
N SER A 80 -6.42 4.05 14.57
CA SER A 80 -6.93 5.28 15.20
C SER A 80 -7.31 5.06 16.67
N ALA A 81 -7.53 6.16 17.38
CA ALA A 81 -8.05 6.15 18.74
C ALA A 81 -9.41 5.42 18.90
N THR A 82 -10.19 5.31 17.82
CA THR A 82 -11.48 4.58 17.79
C THR A 82 -11.31 3.10 17.43
N GLY A 83 -10.09 2.63 17.16
CA GLY A 83 -9.78 1.25 16.78
C GLY A 83 -9.91 0.97 15.28
N ALA A 84 -10.14 1.98 14.45
CA ALA A 84 -10.21 1.80 13.00
C ALA A 84 -8.80 1.65 12.41
N GLU A 85 -8.61 0.63 11.57
CA GLU A 85 -7.33 0.38 10.89
C GLU A 85 -7.28 1.08 9.53
N TYR A 86 -6.29 1.95 9.37
CA TYR A 86 -6.02 2.68 8.16
C TYR A 86 -4.68 2.27 7.56
N ARG A 87 -4.61 2.40 6.23
CA ARG A 87 -3.36 2.51 5.50
C ARG A 87 -3.31 3.85 4.81
N TYR A 88 -2.15 4.47 4.77
CA TYR A 88 -1.98 5.67 3.96
C TYR A 88 -0.60 5.73 3.30
N SER A 89 -0.58 6.26 2.09
CA SER A 89 0.66 6.59 1.40
C SER A 89 0.97 8.07 1.61
N LEU A 90 2.25 8.42 1.70
CA LEU A 90 2.67 9.80 1.94
C LEU A 90 3.55 10.31 0.80
N MET A 91 3.10 11.39 0.15
CA MET A 91 3.93 12.21 -0.73
C MET A 91 4.24 13.53 -0.03
N LEU A 92 5.50 13.96 -0.12
CA LEU A 92 5.97 15.26 0.38
C LEU A 92 6.47 16.11 -0.79
N VAL A 93 6.10 17.39 -0.79
CA VAL A 93 6.67 18.42 -1.65
C VAL A 93 7.41 19.41 -0.75
N ILE A 94 8.73 19.46 -0.86
CA ILE A 94 9.58 20.30 -0.02
C ILE A 94 9.85 21.61 -0.76
N ALA A 95 9.49 22.72 -0.13
CA ALA A 95 9.81 24.07 -0.56
C ALA A 95 10.89 24.69 0.35
N GLU A 96 11.26 25.95 0.09
CA GLU A 96 12.38 26.61 0.76
C GLU A 96 12.18 26.72 2.28
N ASP A 97 10.99 27.05 2.74
CA ASP A 97 10.64 27.30 4.14
C ASP A 97 9.52 26.39 4.69
N CYS A 98 8.95 25.53 3.84
CA CYS A 98 7.80 24.71 4.19
C CYS A 98 7.83 23.33 3.50
N VAL A 99 6.96 22.46 3.99
CA VAL A 99 6.62 21.19 3.34
C VAL A 99 5.11 21.14 3.14
N GLU A 100 4.70 20.68 1.97
CA GLU A 100 3.33 20.27 1.68
C GLU A 100 3.28 18.75 1.63
N TRP A 101 2.17 18.17 2.04
CA TRP A 101 1.97 16.72 1.99
C TRP A 101 0.62 16.36 1.42
N THR A 102 0.60 15.21 0.77
CA THR A 102 -0.62 14.52 0.36
C THR A 102 -0.56 13.09 0.89
N GLY A 103 -1.55 12.75 1.72
CA GLY A 103 -1.79 11.41 2.22
C GLY A 103 -2.98 10.77 1.51
N ARG A 104 -2.76 9.73 0.71
CA ARG A 104 -3.88 8.91 0.17
C ARG A 104 -4.23 7.86 1.20
N VAL A 105 -5.51 7.70 1.54
CA VAL A 105 -5.96 6.89 2.67
C VAL A 105 -6.86 5.74 2.21
N TRP A 106 -6.66 4.57 2.82
CA TRP A 106 -7.45 3.37 2.63
C TRP A 106 -7.86 2.78 3.98
N GLN A 107 -9.04 2.13 4.00
CA GLN A 107 -9.51 1.30 5.10
C GLN A 107 -9.93 -0.04 4.50
N GLY A 108 -9.29 -1.14 4.92
CA GLY A 108 -9.41 -2.39 4.16
C GLY A 108 -9.01 -2.17 2.69
N LEU A 109 -9.80 -2.68 1.75
CA LEU A 109 -9.55 -2.47 0.32
C LEU A 109 -10.11 -1.14 -0.21
N ASP A 110 -10.86 -0.41 0.62
CA ASP A 110 -11.61 0.76 0.18
C ASP A 110 -10.78 2.03 0.30
N TYR A 111 -10.68 2.76 -0.81
CA TYR A 111 -10.08 4.08 -0.84
C TYR A 111 -11.02 5.10 -0.19
N GLN A 112 -10.51 5.81 0.82
CA GLN A 112 -11.29 6.78 1.59
C GLN A 112 -11.18 8.19 1.03
N GLY A 113 -10.06 8.52 0.41
CA GLY A 113 -9.78 9.84 -0.16
C GLY A 113 -8.38 10.34 0.15
N MET A 114 -8.17 11.64 -0.05
CA MET A 114 -6.89 12.30 0.21
C MET A 114 -6.98 13.20 1.43
N LEU A 115 -5.89 13.31 2.17
CA LEU A 115 -5.69 14.28 3.23
C LEU A 115 -4.47 15.12 2.86
N THR A 116 -4.66 16.42 2.73
CA THR A 116 -3.59 17.34 2.33
C THR A 116 -3.27 18.29 3.46
N GLY A 117 -2.03 18.78 3.52
CA GLY A 117 -1.67 19.82 4.47
C GLY A 117 -0.33 20.43 4.16
N ARG A 118 0.04 21.40 4.98
CA ARG A 118 1.34 22.05 4.91
C ARG A 118 1.86 22.36 6.31
N GLY A 119 3.16 22.44 6.45
CA GLY A 119 3.82 22.71 7.71
C GLY A 119 5.16 23.38 7.50
N GLN A 120 5.62 24.04 8.57
CA GLN A 120 6.92 24.68 8.64
C GLN A 120 7.68 24.08 9.81
N GLY A 121 9.01 24.06 9.71
CA GLY A 121 9.87 23.51 10.75
C GLY A 121 11.22 23.03 10.21
N PRO A 122 12.08 22.46 11.07
CA PRO A 122 13.35 21.88 10.65
C PRO A 122 13.14 20.80 9.59
N ARG A 123 13.86 20.90 8.46
CA ARG A 123 13.73 19.99 7.31
C ARG A 123 13.89 18.50 7.67
N ALA A 124 14.65 18.20 8.72
CA ALA A 124 14.88 16.83 9.19
C ALA A 124 13.60 16.08 9.62
N ASN A 125 12.51 16.80 9.94
CA ASN A 125 11.33 16.22 10.59
C ASN A 125 10.07 16.25 9.72
N TYR A 126 10.16 16.58 8.43
CA TYR A 126 8.97 16.76 7.59
C TYR A 126 8.10 15.52 7.42
N THR A 127 8.71 14.34 7.28
CA THR A 127 7.95 13.08 7.24
C THR A 127 7.18 12.87 8.54
N GLN A 128 7.83 13.05 9.70
CA GLN A 128 7.18 12.88 11.00
C GLN A 128 6.06 13.92 11.20
N LEU A 129 6.31 15.18 10.84
CA LEU A 129 5.33 16.26 10.96
C LEU A 129 4.08 15.96 10.12
N ALA A 130 4.26 15.53 8.86
CA ALA A 130 3.15 15.19 7.99
C ALA A 130 2.37 13.97 8.51
N ARG A 131 3.07 12.94 9.01
CA ARG A 131 2.44 11.75 9.62
C ARG A 131 1.62 12.12 10.85
N MET A 132 2.16 12.89 11.78
CA MET A 132 1.43 13.34 12.97
C MET A 132 0.16 14.13 12.60
N ALA A 133 0.23 14.99 11.59
CA ALA A 133 -0.93 15.74 11.14
C ALA A 133 -2.00 14.84 10.50
N LEU A 134 -1.58 13.88 9.67
CA LEU A 134 -2.45 12.88 9.05
C LEU A 134 -3.13 11.99 10.09
N GLU A 135 -2.33 11.38 10.96
CA GLU A 135 -2.80 10.44 11.99
C GLU A 135 -3.79 11.13 12.95
N ARG A 136 -3.52 12.39 13.33
CA ARG A 136 -4.46 13.22 14.10
C ARG A 136 -5.78 13.48 13.39
N GLU A 137 -5.78 13.65 12.06
CA GLU A 137 -7.01 13.80 11.29
C GLU A 137 -7.78 12.48 11.20
N LEU A 138 -7.07 11.34 11.11
CA LEU A 138 -7.66 10.00 11.13
C LEU A 138 -8.23 9.59 12.49
N ASP A 139 -7.79 10.23 13.58
CA ASP A 139 -8.40 10.06 14.90
C ASP A 139 -9.76 10.75 15.05
N GLN A 140 -10.14 11.62 14.11
CA GLN A 140 -11.45 12.27 14.14
C GLN A 140 -12.55 11.29 13.72
N GLU A 141 -13.75 11.44 14.29
CA GLU A 141 -14.91 10.61 13.91
C GLU A 141 -15.25 10.70 12.41
N ARG A 142 -14.94 11.84 11.79
CA ARG A 142 -15.15 12.11 10.36
C ARG A 142 -13.94 12.86 9.79
N PRO A 143 -12.90 12.14 9.33
CA PRO A 143 -11.74 12.77 8.71
C PRO A 143 -12.16 13.57 7.47
N ARG A 144 -11.58 14.76 7.28
CA ARG A 144 -11.96 15.67 6.19
C ARG A 144 -11.18 15.35 4.93
N TYR A 145 -11.60 14.29 4.26
CA TYR A 145 -11.04 13.91 2.96
C TYR A 145 -11.35 14.96 1.88
N VAL A 146 -10.34 15.24 1.08
CA VAL A 146 -10.48 15.96 -0.18
C VAL A 146 -10.86 14.95 -1.25
N GLN A 147 -11.95 15.21 -1.98
CA GLN A 147 -12.33 14.40 -3.13
C GLN A 147 -11.43 14.79 -4.32
N SER A 148 -10.79 13.78 -4.94
CA SER A 148 -10.07 13.88 -6.21
C SER A 148 -11.01 13.72 -7.39
#